data_AF-A0A8T6IJZ7-F1
#
_entry.id   AF-A0A8T6IJZ7-F1
#
_cell.length_a   1.000
_cell.length_b   1.000
_cell.length_c   1.000
_cell.angle_alpha   90.00
_cell.angle_beta   90.00
_cell.angle_gamma   90.00
#
_symmetry.space_group_name_H-M   'P 1'
#
loop_
_entity.id
_entity.type
_entity.pdbx_description
1 polymer ?
#
loop_
_entity_poly.entity_id
_entity_poly.type
_entity_poly.pdbx_seq_one_letter_code
_entity_poly.pdbx_strand_id
1 'polypeptide(L)'
;MPQSVASQIKARFREIQDVRFASAAADATLTSRRHEPDIVVETWMNSRLYVYTFDSEPAPRLIKAILKQNTNASVGSLFLIDASLLPADGYCGRLREWQDDLRVMNRGAVYAFVTEDSGVRLIQVNIEETTQRNEFIVWHTVDFPFDTVSVRRREYQTNIRGTWYIGDIASANFKRRISEERAQQRFHYRTKQTRPPETDSAEPISAAYLALEIEVGAGQEAVKEAFRNLARRYHPDVSEHEKDEAEKRFKEVSSAYDRIKTHRRWN
;
A
#
# COMPACT_ATOMS: atom_id res chain seq x y z
N MET A 1 10.71 -28.15 15.75
CA MET A 1 9.30 -27.78 15.50
C MET A 1 9.27 -26.38 14.92
N PRO A 2 8.62 -26.12 13.78
CA PRO A 2 8.46 -24.76 13.27
C PRO A 2 7.71 -23.93 14.33
N GLN A 3 8.20 -22.73 14.64
CA GLN A 3 7.50 -21.83 15.55
C GLN A 3 6.18 -21.39 14.91
N SER A 4 5.08 -21.45 15.65
CA SER A 4 3.76 -21.00 15.15
C SER A 4 3.81 -19.52 14.73
N VAL A 5 2.97 -19.13 13.76
CA VAL A 5 2.87 -17.74 13.28
C VAL A 5 2.71 -16.75 14.45
N ALA A 6 1.81 -17.05 15.37
CA ALA A 6 1.60 -16.27 16.59
C ALA A 6 2.87 -16.15 17.45
N SER A 7 3.69 -17.20 17.55
CA SER A 7 4.93 -17.18 18.32
C SER A 7 5.98 -16.25 17.71
N GLN A 8 6.08 -16.22 16.39
CA GLN A 8 7.01 -15.35 15.66
C GLN A 8 6.57 -13.89 15.72
N ILE A 9 5.29 -13.61 15.50
CA ILE A 9 4.72 -12.27 15.64
C ILE A 9 4.89 -11.75 17.08
N LYS A 10 4.64 -12.61 18.09
CA LYS A 10 4.87 -12.27 19.50
C LYS A 10 6.33 -11.86 19.75
N ALA A 11 7.30 -12.54 19.15
CA ALA A 11 8.71 -12.17 19.31
C ALA A 11 8.98 -10.74 18.83
N ARG A 12 8.38 -10.34 17.71
CA ARG A 12 8.46 -8.96 17.19
C ARG A 12 7.86 -7.95 18.16
N PHE A 13 6.72 -8.25 18.79
CA PHE A 13 6.14 -7.34 19.80
C PHE A 13 7.06 -7.13 21.01
N ARG A 14 7.89 -8.12 21.39
CA ARG A 14 8.83 -7.98 22.52
C ARG A 14 10.02 -7.07 22.21
N GLU A 15 10.29 -6.80 20.93
CA GLU A 15 11.36 -5.90 20.51
C GLU A 15 10.95 -4.42 20.60
N ILE A 16 9.65 -4.14 20.77
CA ILE A 16 9.11 -2.79 20.91
C ILE A 16 9.41 -2.26 22.32
N GLN A 17 10.07 -1.10 22.42
CA GLN A 17 10.41 -0.47 23.70
C GLN A 17 9.19 -0.21 24.60
N ASP A 18 8.07 0.20 24.01
CA ASP A 18 6.83 0.49 24.74
C ASP A 18 6.14 -0.76 25.32
N VAL A 19 6.53 -1.95 24.87
CA VAL A 19 5.93 -3.22 25.29
C VAL A 19 6.61 -3.71 26.55
N ARG A 20 5.84 -3.83 27.63
CA ARG A 20 6.27 -4.43 28.90
C ARG A 20 6.28 -5.95 28.79
N PHE A 21 5.26 -6.52 28.15
CA PHE A 21 5.08 -7.96 28.06
C PHE A 21 4.29 -8.34 26.81
N ALA A 22 4.71 -9.45 26.17
CA ALA A 22 3.94 -10.11 25.12
C ALA A 22 3.94 -11.63 25.31
N SER A 23 2.76 -12.24 25.19
CA SER A 23 2.53 -13.67 25.40
C SER A 23 1.57 -14.25 24.38
N ALA A 24 1.78 -15.51 24.01
CA ALA A 24 0.83 -16.31 23.22
C ALA A 24 -0.04 -17.22 24.12
N ALA A 25 0.05 -17.06 25.44
CA ALA A 25 -0.83 -17.73 26.38
C ALA A 25 -2.08 -16.88 26.66
N ALA A 26 -3.18 -17.55 27.01
CA ALA A 26 -4.40 -16.89 27.44
C ALA A 26 -4.15 -15.92 28.60
N ASP A 27 -4.87 -14.80 28.61
CA ASP A 27 -4.79 -13.82 29.69
C ASP A 27 -5.48 -14.39 30.95
N ALA A 28 -4.67 -14.91 31.87
CA ALA A 28 -5.13 -15.50 33.13
C ALA A 28 -5.80 -14.48 34.08
N THR A 29 -5.69 -13.18 33.81
CA THR A 29 -6.29 -12.13 34.66
C THR A 29 -7.78 -11.91 34.39
N LEU A 30 -8.38 -12.59 33.41
CA LEU A 30 -9.78 -12.46 33.04
C LEU A 30 -10.51 -13.80 33.09
N THR A 31 -11.69 -13.81 33.69
CA THR A 31 -12.59 -14.95 33.73
C THR A 31 -13.07 -15.32 32.32
N SER A 32 -13.19 -16.62 32.06
CA SER A 32 -13.61 -17.30 30.81
C SER A 32 -13.98 -16.39 29.63
N ARG A 33 -13.15 -16.37 28.60
CA ARG A 33 -13.42 -15.63 27.35
C ARG A 33 -14.08 -16.54 26.33
N ARG A 34 -14.96 -15.96 25.49
CA ARG A 34 -15.57 -16.68 24.37
C ARG A 34 -14.66 -16.71 23.15
N HIS A 35 -13.88 -15.65 22.95
CA HIS A 35 -12.92 -15.53 21.86
C HIS A 35 -11.55 -15.21 22.47
N GLU A 36 -10.63 -16.16 22.39
CA GLU A 36 -9.27 -16.01 22.90
C GLU A 36 -8.38 -15.31 21.86
N PRO A 37 -7.49 -14.41 22.29
CA PRO A 37 -6.50 -13.81 21.41
C PRO A 37 -5.31 -14.73 21.19
N ASP A 38 -4.70 -14.63 20.02
CA ASP A 38 -3.45 -15.35 19.71
C ASP A 38 -2.26 -14.74 20.44
N ILE A 39 -2.29 -13.42 20.69
CA ILE A 39 -1.24 -12.70 21.41
C ILE A 39 -1.85 -11.67 22.35
N VAL A 40 -1.37 -11.68 23.59
CA VAL A 40 -1.63 -10.68 24.61
C VAL A 40 -0.42 -9.76 24.71
N VAL A 41 -0.64 -8.47 24.58
CA VAL A 41 0.38 -7.43 24.68
C VAL A 41 -0.02 -6.45 25.79
N GLU A 42 0.91 -6.14 26.68
CA GLU A 42 0.77 -5.10 27.71
C GLU A 42 1.92 -4.11 27.57
N THR A 43 1.59 -2.82 27.55
CA THR A 43 2.57 -1.74 27.49
C THR A 43 2.97 -1.25 28.89
N TRP A 44 4.09 -0.54 28.99
CA TRP A 44 4.50 0.11 30.25
C TRP A 44 3.49 1.14 30.77
N MET A 45 2.66 1.67 29.87
CA MET A 45 1.56 2.58 30.19
C MET A 45 0.27 1.85 30.61
N ASN A 46 0.38 0.57 31.00
CA ASN A 46 -0.72 -0.33 31.38
C ASN A 46 -1.83 -0.45 30.32
N SER A 47 -1.52 -0.14 29.05
CA SER A 47 -2.47 -0.37 27.96
C SER A 47 -2.38 -1.83 27.53
N ARG A 48 -3.54 -2.47 27.41
CA ARG A 48 -3.64 -3.85 26.95
C ARG A 48 -4.09 -3.89 25.50
N LEU A 49 -3.46 -4.77 24.73
CA LEU A 49 -3.78 -5.04 23.34
C LEU A 49 -3.86 -6.54 23.11
N TYR A 50 -4.98 -6.98 22.55
CA TYR A 50 -5.17 -8.34 22.07
C TYR A 50 -5.05 -8.40 20.57
N VAL A 51 -4.19 -9.29 20.10
CA VAL A 51 -3.92 -9.51 18.68
C VAL A 51 -4.57 -10.82 18.28
N TYR A 52 -5.30 -10.77 17.16
CA TYR A 52 -5.97 -11.90 16.54
C TYR A 52 -5.41 -12.08 15.13
N THR A 53 -4.96 -13.27 14.82
CA THR A 53 -4.48 -13.68 13.50
C THR A 53 -5.58 -14.43 12.76
N PHE A 54 -5.77 -14.12 11.48
CA PHE A 54 -6.74 -14.79 10.63
C PHE A 54 -6.05 -15.36 9.39
N ASP A 55 -6.10 -16.69 9.26
CA ASP A 55 -5.66 -17.48 8.09
C ASP A 55 -6.81 -17.77 7.10
N SER A 56 -8.02 -17.37 7.47
CA SER A 56 -9.25 -17.51 6.68
C SER A 56 -10.11 -16.26 6.78
N GLU A 57 -11.02 -16.07 5.83
CA GLU A 57 -11.86 -14.89 5.76
C GLU A 57 -12.67 -14.67 7.05
N PRO A 58 -12.42 -13.57 7.79
CA PRO A 58 -13.11 -13.34 9.06
C PRO A 58 -14.54 -12.84 8.81
N ALA A 59 -15.52 -13.53 9.40
CA ALA A 59 -16.90 -13.05 9.35
C ALA A 59 -17.05 -11.72 10.12
N PRO A 60 -17.74 -10.69 9.57
CA PRO A 60 -17.97 -9.42 10.27
C PRO A 60 -18.62 -9.58 11.65
N ARG A 61 -19.47 -10.59 11.82
CA ARG A 61 -20.11 -10.94 13.10
C ARG A 61 -19.09 -11.38 14.16
N LEU A 62 -18.07 -12.14 13.77
CA LEU A 62 -17.00 -12.59 14.65
C LEU A 62 -16.13 -11.40 15.08
N ILE A 63 -15.70 -10.57 14.13
CA ILE A 63 -14.94 -9.34 14.41
C ILE A 63 -15.72 -8.47 15.42
N LYS A 64 -17.01 -8.25 15.18
CA LYS A 64 -17.87 -7.48 16.09
C LYS A 64 -17.98 -8.10 17.49
N ALA A 65 -18.08 -9.43 17.58
CA ALA A 65 -18.15 -10.13 18.87
C ALA A 65 -16.84 -9.96 19.66
N ILE A 66 -15.69 -10.08 18.99
CA ILE A 66 -14.37 -9.84 19.57
C ILE A 66 -14.26 -8.40 20.07
N LEU A 67 -14.58 -7.43 19.22
CA LEU A 67 -14.52 -6.00 19.57
C LEU A 67 -15.40 -5.68 20.78
N LYS A 68 -16.63 -6.21 20.82
CA LYS A 68 -17.53 -6.04 21.96
C LYS A 68 -16.97 -6.63 23.25
N GLN A 69 -16.48 -7.88 23.19
CA GLN A 69 -15.88 -8.56 24.35
C GLN A 69 -14.69 -7.76 24.90
N ASN A 70 -13.78 -7.32 24.03
CA ASN A 70 -12.54 -6.67 24.44
C ASN A 70 -12.78 -5.24 24.92
N THR A 71 -13.67 -4.50 24.23
CA THR A 71 -14.01 -3.12 24.59
C THR A 71 -14.69 -3.05 25.96
N ASN A 72 -15.53 -4.03 26.31
CA ASN A 72 -16.15 -4.11 27.64
C ASN A 72 -15.11 -4.29 28.76
N ALA A 73 -13.95 -4.85 28.45
CA ALA A 73 -12.82 -5.00 29.37
C ALA A 73 -11.78 -3.87 29.24
N SER A 74 -12.09 -2.80 28.48
CA SER A 74 -11.15 -1.71 28.17
C SER A 74 -9.85 -2.17 27.50
N VAL A 75 -9.90 -3.26 26.72
CA VAL A 75 -8.75 -3.82 26.01
C VAL A 75 -8.83 -3.53 24.52
N GLY A 76 -7.71 -3.11 23.94
CA GLY A 76 -7.56 -2.90 22.50
C GLY A 76 -7.65 -4.20 21.71
N SER A 77 -8.16 -4.12 20.49
CA SER A 77 -8.14 -5.23 19.53
C SER A 77 -7.31 -4.85 18.30
N LEU A 78 -6.43 -5.74 17.88
CA LEU A 78 -5.68 -5.67 16.63
C LEU A 78 -5.94 -6.94 15.82
N PHE A 79 -6.19 -6.78 14.53
CA PHE A 79 -6.42 -7.88 13.60
C PHE A 79 -5.27 -7.93 12.61
N LEU A 80 -4.60 -9.09 12.54
CA LEU A 80 -3.56 -9.40 11.58
C LEU A 80 -4.12 -10.44 10.62
N ILE A 81 -4.13 -10.12 9.34
CA ILE A 81 -4.74 -10.96 8.31
C ILE A 81 -3.64 -11.63 7.49
N ASP A 82 -3.81 -12.89 7.10
CA ASP A 82 -2.92 -13.50 6.12
C ASP A 82 -2.99 -12.68 4.80
N ALA A 83 -1.83 -12.26 4.29
CA ALA A 83 -1.76 -11.41 3.11
C ALA A 83 -2.44 -12.02 1.87
N SER A 84 -2.55 -13.35 1.79
CA SER A 84 -3.25 -14.05 0.70
C SER A 84 -4.76 -13.79 0.66
N LEU A 85 -5.35 -13.35 1.78
CA LEU A 85 -6.78 -12.99 1.89
C LEU A 85 -7.08 -11.54 1.51
N LEU A 86 -6.03 -10.74 1.31
CA LEU A 86 -6.13 -9.33 0.96
C LEU A 86 -5.85 -9.13 -0.53
N PRO A 87 -6.36 -8.03 -1.12
CA PRO A 87 -6.06 -7.74 -2.51
C PRO A 87 -4.55 -7.56 -2.73
N ALA A 88 -4.07 -8.01 -3.89
CA ALA A 88 -2.66 -7.90 -4.27
C ALA A 88 -2.20 -6.44 -4.37
N ASP A 89 -0.88 -6.24 -4.33
CA ASP A 89 -0.28 -4.94 -4.56
C ASP A 89 -0.66 -4.40 -5.95
N GLY A 90 -1.06 -3.13 -6.03
CA GLY A 90 -1.57 -2.50 -7.25
C GLY A 90 -3.01 -2.87 -7.62
N TYR A 91 -3.73 -3.67 -6.82
CA TYR A 91 -5.13 -4.00 -7.09
C TYR A 91 -5.99 -2.73 -7.14
N CYS A 92 -6.86 -2.65 -8.16
CA CYS A 92 -7.90 -1.64 -8.28
C CYS A 92 -9.26 -2.34 -8.42
N GLY A 93 -10.20 -2.04 -7.52
CA GLY A 93 -11.53 -2.63 -7.60
C GLY A 93 -12.33 -2.54 -6.30
N ARG A 94 -13.32 -3.42 -6.15
CA ARG A 94 -14.20 -3.45 -4.98
C ARG A 94 -13.59 -4.27 -3.85
N LEU A 95 -13.75 -3.78 -2.63
CA LEU A 95 -13.40 -4.51 -1.42
C LEU A 95 -14.56 -5.39 -0.95
N ARG A 96 -14.21 -6.44 -0.21
CA ARG A 96 -15.19 -7.18 0.60
C ARG A 96 -15.56 -6.36 1.83
N GLU A 97 -16.75 -6.62 2.39
CA GLU A 97 -17.28 -5.84 3.54
C GLU A 97 -16.30 -5.81 4.72
N TRP A 98 -15.76 -6.97 5.12
CA TRP A 98 -14.83 -7.04 6.25
C TRP A 98 -13.50 -6.33 5.95
N GLN A 99 -13.05 -6.27 4.70
CA GLN A 99 -11.83 -5.57 4.30
C GLN A 99 -12.02 -4.07 4.46
N ASP A 100 -13.18 -3.53 4.03
CA ASP A 100 -13.51 -2.12 4.21
C ASP A 100 -13.72 -1.74 5.68
N ASP A 101 -14.38 -2.61 6.46
CA ASP A 101 -14.54 -2.44 7.91
C ASP A 101 -13.17 -2.30 8.61
N LEU A 102 -12.24 -3.24 8.35
CA LEU A 102 -10.90 -3.21 8.94
C LEU A 102 -10.08 -2.01 8.46
N ARG A 103 -10.18 -1.65 7.17
CA ARG A 103 -9.55 -0.45 6.59
C ARG A 103 -9.97 0.79 7.36
N VAL A 104 -11.27 1.00 7.54
CA VAL A 104 -11.80 2.18 8.25
C VAL A 104 -11.34 2.18 9.71
N MET A 105 -11.33 1.02 10.37
CA MET A 105 -10.87 0.89 11.75
C MET A 105 -9.41 1.31 11.94
N ASN A 106 -8.56 0.96 10.98
CA ASN A 106 -7.10 1.16 11.01
C ASN A 106 -6.63 2.36 10.16
N ARG A 107 -7.54 3.28 9.83
CA ARG A 107 -7.27 4.55 9.12
C ARG A 107 -6.73 4.41 7.70
N GLY A 108 -7.36 3.56 6.89
CA GLY A 108 -6.98 3.37 5.49
C GLY A 108 -5.96 2.26 5.27
N ALA A 109 -5.75 1.39 6.26
CA ALA A 109 -4.81 0.27 6.14
C ALA A 109 -5.33 -0.98 6.83
N VAL A 110 -4.86 -2.15 6.43
CA VAL A 110 -5.05 -3.43 7.11
C VAL A 110 -3.67 -4.00 7.38
N TYR A 111 -3.44 -4.48 8.60
CA TYR A 111 -2.19 -5.14 8.95
C TYR A 111 -2.26 -6.60 8.54
N ALA A 112 -1.21 -7.06 7.89
CA ALA A 112 -1.15 -8.41 7.39
C ALA A 112 0.17 -9.08 7.74
N PHE A 113 0.17 -10.40 7.68
CA PHE A 113 1.38 -11.20 7.81
C PHE A 113 1.58 -12.06 6.56
N VAL A 114 2.84 -12.27 6.20
CA VAL A 114 3.28 -13.16 5.12
C VAL A 114 4.14 -14.23 5.76
N THR A 115 3.82 -15.50 5.51
CA THR A 115 4.63 -16.63 5.95
C THR A 115 5.63 -16.99 4.84
N GLU A 116 6.92 -16.87 5.12
CA GLU A 116 8.01 -17.24 4.22
C GLU A 116 8.89 -18.31 4.86
N ASP A 117 9.79 -18.91 4.07
CA ASP A 117 10.76 -19.89 4.56
C ASP A 117 11.67 -19.34 5.68
N SER A 118 11.91 -18.02 5.66
CA SER A 118 12.74 -17.30 6.64
C SER A 118 12.00 -16.89 7.91
N GLY A 119 10.65 -17.02 7.93
CA GLY A 119 9.80 -16.65 9.05
C GLY A 119 8.57 -15.84 8.65
N VAL A 120 7.94 -15.20 9.63
CA VAL A 120 6.75 -14.36 9.44
C VAL A 120 7.15 -12.90 9.31
N ARG A 121 6.77 -12.27 8.19
CA ARG A 121 6.91 -10.84 7.96
C ARG A 121 5.58 -10.13 8.16
N LEU A 122 5.60 -8.97 8.83
CA LEU A 122 4.42 -8.09 8.92
C LEU A 122 4.47 -7.06 7.80
N ILE A 123 3.33 -6.83 7.17
CA ILE A 123 3.16 -5.81 6.13
C ILE A 123 1.95 -4.93 6.44
N GLN A 124 1.94 -3.73 5.89
CA GLN A 124 0.77 -2.85 5.91
C GLN A 124 0.15 -2.82 4.51
N VAL A 125 -1.07 -3.32 4.37
CA VAL A 125 -1.85 -3.23 3.15
C VAL A 125 -2.66 -1.94 3.22
N ASN A 126 -2.20 -0.93 2.49
CA ASN A 126 -2.87 0.36 2.44
C ASN A 126 -3.95 0.33 1.37
N ILE A 127 -5.08 0.96 1.67
CA ILE A 127 -6.27 0.92 0.84
C ILE A 127 -6.92 2.30 0.83
N GLU A 128 -7.01 2.90 -0.35
CA GLU A 128 -7.58 4.23 -0.56
C GLU A 128 -8.73 4.15 -1.55
N GLU A 129 -9.82 4.86 -1.26
CA GLU A 129 -10.93 5.01 -2.20
C GLU A 129 -10.53 5.99 -3.31
N THR A 130 -10.83 5.61 -4.55
CA THR A 130 -10.57 6.43 -5.73
C THR A 130 -11.60 7.56 -5.87
N THR A 131 -11.51 8.32 -6.96
CA THR A 131 -12.57 9.28 -7.33
C THR A 131 -13.86 8.58 -7.76
N GLN A 132 -13.79 7.32 -8.20
CA GLN A 132 -14.97 6.51 -8.48
C GLN A 132 -15.46 5.87 -7.18
N ARG A 133 -16.73 6.10 -6.87
CA ARG A 133 -17.35 5.60 -5.63
C ARG A 133 -17.28 4.08 -5.56
N ASN A 134 -16.88 3.54 -4.41
CA ASN A 134 -16.70 2.10 -4.15
C ASN A 134 -15.61 1.42 -5.00
N GLU A 135 -14.69 2.17 -5.59
CA GLU A 135 -13.49 1.63 -6.22
C GLU A 135 -12.27 2.02 -5.39
N PHE A 136 -11.42 1.05 -5.08
CA PHE A 136 -10.29 1.20 -4.17
C PHE A 136 -8.99 0.80 -4.85
N ILE A 137 -7.91 1.54 -4.57
CA ILE A 137 -6.55 1.16 -4.95
C ILE A 137 -5.82 0.66 -3.72
N VAL A 138 -5.14 -0.47 -3.88
CA VAL A 138 -4.41 -1.18 -2.83
C VAL A 138 -2.91 -1.14 -3.11
N TRP A 139 -2.11 -0.94 -2.07
CA TRP A 139 -0.66 -1.05 -2.15
C TRP A 139 -0.04 -1.53 -0.86
N HIS A 140 1.00 -2.33 -0.96
CA HIS A 140 1.61 -3.01 0.18
C HIS A 140 2.85 -2.24 0.66
N THR A 141 3.08 -2.22 1.97
CA THR A 141 4.30 -1.67 2.58
C THR A 141 4.93 -2.73 3.47
N VAL A 142 6.09 -3.22 3.04
CA VAL A 142 6.80 -4.36 3.65
C VAL A 142 7.70 -3.98 4.83
N ASP A 143 8.11 -2.71 4.96
CA ASP A 143 9.05 -2.22 5.97
C ASP A 143 8.50 -1.01 6.73
N PHE A 144 7.29 -1.13 7.26
CA PHE A 144 6.75 -0.06 8.11
C PHE A 144 7.36 -0.11 9.52
N PRO A 145 7.56 1.06 10.18
CA PRO A 145 8.05 1.10 11.54
C PRO A 145 7.01 0.48 12.48
N PHE A 146 7.36 -0.69 13.00
CA PHE A 146 6.63 -1.45 14.01
C PHE A 146 7.31 -1.24 15.37
N ASP A 147 7.21 -0.01 15.87
CA ASP A 147 8.02 0.51 16.98
C ASP A 147 7.19 1.04 18.16
N THR A 148 5.86 1.09 18.00
CA THR A 148 4.94 1.67 18.97
C THR A 148 3.68 0.82 19.06
N VAL A 149 3.06 0.78 20.25
CA VAL A 149 1.75 0.16 20.45
C VAL A 149 0.83 1.19 21.06
N SER A 150 -0.23 1.56 20.33
CA SER A 150 -1.24 2.48 20.82
C SER A 150 -2.62 1.87 20.78
N VAL A 151 -3.44 2.20 21.78
CA VAL A 151 -4.84 1.76 21.84
C VAL A 151 -5.72 3.00 21.92
N ARG A 152 -6.72 3.09 21.04
CA ARG A 152 -7.60 4.25 20.96
C ARG A 152 -9.06 3.81 20.93
N ARG A 153 -9.88 4.49 21.73
CA ARG A 153 -11.34 4.35 21.69
C ARG A 153 -11.90 5.27 20.61
N ARG A 154 -12.64 4.72 19.65
CA ARG A 154 -13.25 5.48 18.55
C ARG A 154 -14.61 4.94 18.18
N GLU A 155 -15.46 5.82 17.67
CA GLU A 155 -16.75 5.46 17.09
C GLU A 155 -16.59 5.20 15.59
N TYR A 156 -17.21 4.12 15.13
CA TYR A 156 -17.15 3.66 13.74
C TYR A 156 -18.56 3.52 13.17
N GLN A 157 -18.77 4.07 11.98
CA GLN A 157 -20.04 4.04 11.23
C GLN A 157 -19.92 3.14 9.99
N THR A 158 -19.51 1.89 10.20
CA THR A 158 -19.39 0.86 9.17
C THR A 158 -20.43 -0.25 9.39
N ASN A 159 -20.33 -1.37 8.66
CA ASN A 159 -21.15 -2.55 8.92
C ASN A 159 -20.95 -3.07 10.36
N ILE A 160 -19.74 -2.88 10.89
CA ILE A 160 -19.38 -3.16 12.30
C ILE A 160 -19.50 -1.87 13.16
N ARG A 161 -20.68 -1.25 13.13
CA ARG A 161 -20.96 -0.04 13.93
C ARG A 161 -20.76 -0.22 15.43
N GLY A 162 -20.16 0.77 16.07
CA GLY A 162 -20.00 0.86 17.52
C GLY A 162 -18.79 1.70 17.96
N THR A 163 -18.63 1.85 19.28
CA THR A 163 -17.45 2.49 19.88
C THR A 163 -16.48 1.41 20.34
N TRP A 164 -15.32 1.31 19.71
CA TRP A 164 -14.37 0.21 19.93
C TRP A 164 -13.01 0.71 20.39
N TYR A 165 -12.34 -0.06 21.26
CA TYR A 165 -10.91 0.08 21.51
C TYR A 165 -10.12 -0.66 20.43
N ILE A 166 -9.47 0.09 19.54
CA ILE A 166 -8.67 -0.44 18.43
C ILE A 166 -7.19 -0.20 18.72
N GLY A 167 -6.40 -1.24 18.52
CA GLY A 167 -4.94 -1.19 18.57
C GLY A 167 -4.34 -0.72 17.26
N ASP A 168 -3.25 0.03 17.34
CA ASP A 168 -2.49 0.53 16.21
C ASP A 168 -1.01 0.33 16.51
N ILE A 169 -0.29 -0.24 15.55
CA ILE A 169 1.11 -0.67 15.67
C ILE A 169 2.05 0.08 14.74
N ALA A 170 1.52 1.00 13.93
CA ALA A 170 2.34 1.90 13.13
C ALA A 170 2.27 3.31 13.70
N SER A 171 3.40 4.00 13.71
CA SER A 171 3.46 5.36 14.27
C SER A 171 2.52 6.32 13.51
N ALA A 172 1.91 7.26 14.24
CA ALA A 172 1.03 8.25 13.63
C ALA A 172 1.76 9.09 12.57
N ASN A 173 3.05 9.36 12.79
CA ASN A 173 3.92 10.05 11.84
C ASN A 173 4.13 9.24 10.56
N PHE A 174 4.36 7.94 10.67
CA PHE A 174 4.46 7.06 9.52
C PHE A 174 3.17 7.05 8.69
N LYS A 175 2.01 6.86 9.32
CA LYS A 175 0.72 6.89 8.62
C LYS A 175 0.46 8.23 7.94
N ARG A 176 0.83 9.34 8.58
CA ARG A 176 0.73 10.68 8.00
C ARG A 176 1.64 10.83 6.78
N ARG A 177 2.91 10.42 6.89
CA ARG A 177 3.88 10.47 5.78
C ARG A 177 3.44 9.64 4.58
N ILE A 178 2.96 8.41 4.77
CA ILE A 178 2.46 7.56 3.68
C ILE A 178 1.27 8.21 2.98
N SER A 179 0.35 8.80 3.75
CA SER A 179 -0.79 9.54 3.19
C SER A 179 -0.34 10.79 2.42
N GLU A 180 0.63 11.54 2.94
CA GLU A 180 1.18 12.75 2.31
C GLU A 180 2.00 12.45 1.06
N GLU A 181 2.87 11.43 1.07
CA GLU A 181 3.65 10.98 -0.10
C GLU A 181 2.73 10.55 -1.23
N ARG A 182 1.65 9.82 -0.90
CA ARG A 182 0.66 9.43 -1.88
C ARG A 182 -0.20 10.60 -2.35
N ALA A 183 -0.59 11.51 -1.46
CA ALA A 183 -1.26 12.74 -1.85
C ALA A 183 -0.37 13.58 -2.78
N GLN A 184 0.94 13.67 -2.51
CA GLN A 184 1.91 14.34 -3.36
C GLN A 184 2.08 13.62 -4.70
N GLN A 185 2.13 12.28 -4.73
CA GLN A 185 2.07 11.53 -5.99
C GLN A 185 0.78 11.83 -6.77
N ARG A 186 -0.37 11.92 -6.10
CA ARG A 186 -1.65 12.34 -6.72
C ARG A 186 -1.61 13.79 -7.20
N PHE A 187 -1.01 14.72 -6.45
CA PHE A 187 -0.84 16.11 -6.88
C PHE A 187 0.12 16.21 -8.06
N HIS A 188 1.21 15.45 -8.05
CA HIS A 188 2.17 15.37 -9.15
C HIS A 188 1.57 14.69 -10.40
N TYR A 189 0.61 13.77 -10.21
CA TYR A 189 -0.25 13.27 -11.28
C TYR A 189 -1.26 14.32 -11.73
N ARG A 190 -1.92 15.04 -10.82
CA ARG A 190 -2.97 16.04 -11.12
C ARG A 190 -2.43 17.29 -11.82
N THR A 191 -1.23 17.74 -11.48
CA THR A 191 -0.56 18.84 -12.18
C THR A 191 0.02 18.42 -13.53
N LYS A 192 0.28 17.11 -13.73
CA LYS A 192 0.53 16.54 -15.07
C LYS A 192 -0.77 16.25 -15.86
N GLN A 193 -1.91 16.08 -15.19
CA GLN A 193 -3.23 15.72 -15.75
C GLN A 193 -4.17 16.91 -16.08
N THR A 194 -3.65 18.13 -16.30
CA THR A 194 -4.31 19.07 -17.24
C THR A 194 -3.92 18.79 -18.70
N ARG A 195 -3.14 17.73 -18.97
CA ARG A 195 -3.20 17.03 -20.25
C ARG A 195 -3.91 15.68 -20.04
N PRO A 196 -4.93 15.33 -20.84
CA PRO A 196 -5.58 14.03 -20.73
C PRO A 196 -4.55 12.92 -20.88
N PRO A 197 -4.73 11.76 -20.22
CA PRO A 197 -3.91 10.60 -20.51
C PRO A 197 -4.25 10.17 -21.93
N GLU A 198 -3.31 10.36 -22.86
CA GLU A 198 -3.34 9.60 -24.10
C GLU A 198 -3.21 8.14 -23.70
N THR A 199 -4.27 7.40 -24.03
CA THR A 199 -4.49 5.98 -23.87
C THR A 199 -3.20 5.20 -24.10
N ASP A 200 -2.83 4.35 -23.14
CA ASP A 200 -1.97 3.18 -23.37
C ASP A 200 -2.75 2.19 -24.27
N SER A 201 -3.00 2.58 -25.52
CA SER A 201 -2.87 1.62 -26.60
C SER A 201 -1.39 1.40 -26.69
N ALA A 202 -0.91 0.21 -26.33
CA ALA A 202 0.47 -0.19 -26.53
C ALA A 202 0.81 -0.04 -28.02
N GLU A 203 1.22 1.17 -28.42
CA GLU A 203 1.65 1.43 -29.78
C GLU A 203 2.85 0.52 -30.02
N PRO A 204 2.86 -0.22 -31.14
CA PRO A 204 3.97 -1.11 -31.43
C PRO A 204 5.27 -0.29 -31.42
N ILE A 205 6.36 -0.88 -30.93
CA ILE A 205 7.68 -0.23 -30.89
C ILE A 205 8.08 0.37 -32.26
N SER A 206 7.51 -0.15 -33.36
CA SER A 206 7.63 0.39 -34.71
C SER A 206 7.18 1.84 -34.82
N ALA A 207 6.17 2.29 -34.08
CA ALA A 207 5.74 3.68 -34.05
C ALA A 207 6.84 4.62 -33.52
N ALA A 208 7.63 4.17 -32.54
CA ALA A 208 8.76 4.95 -32.03
C ALA A 208 9.91 5.06 -33.06
N TYR A 209 10.15 4.03 -33.86
CA TYR A 209 11.12 4.11 -34.97
C TYR A 209 10.63 5.05 -36.08
N LEU A 210 9.34 4.99 -36.41
CA LEU A 210 8.72 5.89 -37.39
C LEU A 210 8.74 7.36 -36.93
N ALA A 211 8.52 7.63 -35.63
CA ALA A 211 8.60 8.98 -35.06
C ALA A 211 10.02 9.57 -35.09
N LEU A 212 11.05 8.71 -35.14
CA LEU A 212 12.44 9.11 -35.38
C LEU A 212 12.82 9.10 -36.87
N GLU A 213 11.84 8.90 -37.77
CA GLU A 213 12.02 8.86 -39.23
C GLU A 213 13.06 7.80 -39.69
N ILE A 214 13.13 6.68 -38.98
CA ILE A 214 14.08 5.58 -39.24
C ILE A 214 13.39 4.23 -39.36
N GLU A 215 14.07 3.28 -40.01
CA GLU A 215 13.54 1.93 -40.16
C GLU A 215 13.42 1.18 -38.82
N VAL A 216 12.39 0.35 -38.73
CA VAL A 216 12.14 -0.49 -37.55
C VAL A 216 13.29 -1.47 -37.39
N GLY A 217 14.02 -1.37 -36.27
CA GLY A 217 15.19 -2.20 -36.02
C GLY A 217 16.53 -1.57 -36.36
N ALA A 218 16.55 -0.28 -36.72
CA ALA A 218 17.78 0.49 -36.87
C ALA A 218 18.70 0.37 -35.63
N GLY A 219 20.01 0.36 -35.88
CA GLY A 219 21.05 0.22 -34.86
C GLY A 219 21.14 1.42 -33.91
N GLN A 220 21.84 1.25 -32.79
CA GLN A 220 21.94 2.26 -31.73
C GLN A 220 22.50 3.60 -32.21
N GLU A 221 23.49 3.58 -33.10
CA GLU A 221 24.11 4.77 -33.65
C GLU A 221 23.12 5.57 -34.50
N ALA A 222 22.38 4.90 -35.38
CA ALA A 222 21.34 5.50 -36.21
C ALA A 222 20.21 6.13 -35.37
N VAL A 223 19.78 5.46 -34.29
CA VAL A 223 18.76 5.99 -33.38
C VAL A 223 19.24 7.25 -32.64
N LYS A 224 20.49 7.27 -32.18
CA LYS A 224 21.09 8.43 -31.52
C LYS A 224 21.31 9.59 -32.48
N GLU A 225 21.71 9.32 -33.73
CA GLU A 225 21.92 10.33 -34.75
C GLU A 225 20.60 10.98 -35.18
N ALA A 226 19.58 10.17 -35.48
CA ALA A 226 18.24 10.65 -35.81
C ALA A 226 17.65 11.52 -34.69
N PHE A 227 17.76 11.08 -33.43
CA PHE A 227 17.32 11.87 -32.28
C PHE A 227 18.04 13.23 -32.21
N ARG A 228 19.36 13.28 -32.39
CA ARG A 228 20.12 14.55 -32.35
C ARG A 228 19.72 15.50 -33.46
N ASN A 229 19.47 14.98 -34.67
CA ASN A 229 19.10 15.79 -35.82
C ASN A 229 17.68 16.37 -35.64
N LEU A 230 16.72 15.55 -35.22
CA LEU A 230 15.34 15.97 -34.97
C LEU A 230 15.23 16.89 -33.74
N ALA A 231 15.97 16.60 -32.67
CA ALA A 231 16.00 17.44 -31.47
C ALA A 231 16.56 18.84 -31.76
N ARG A 232 17.55 18.96 -32.65
CA ARG A 232 18.07 20.27 -33.10
C ARG A 232 17.06 21.00 -33.99
N ARG A 233 16.38 20.29 -34.89
CA ARG A 233 15.40 20.85 -35.82
C ARG A 233 14.18 21.44 -35.10
N TYR A 234 13.73 20.80 -34.02
CA TYR A 234 12.55 21.19 -33.26
C TYR A 234 12.87 21.77 -31.87
N HIS A 235 14.12 22.16 -31.62
CA HIS A 235 14.48 22.75 -30.32
C HIS A 235 13.77 24.09 -30.13
N PRO A 236 13.18 24.36 -28.95
CA PRO A 236 12.40 25.58 -28.70
C PRO A 236 13.18 26.89 -28.90
N ASP A 237 14.52 26.83 -28.82
CA ASP A 237 15.39 28.01 -28.96
C ASP A 237 15.95 28.23 -30.38
N VAL A 238 15.95 27.22 -31.27
CA VAL A 238 16.59 27.33 -32.61
C VAL A 238 15.70 26.91 -33.78
N SER A 239 14.47 26.44 -33.51
CA SER A 239 13.51 26.04 -34.54
C SER A 239 12.89 27.27 -35.25
N GLU A 240 12.80 27.22 -36.58
CA GLU A 240 12.03 28.17 -37.40
C GLU A 240 10.52 27.87 -37.42
N HIS A 241 10.10 26.71 -36.88
CA HIS A 241 8.69 26.32 -36.75
C HIS A 241 7.99 27.05 -35.60
N GLU A 242 6.65 27.14 -35.67
CA GLU A 242 5.84 27.70 -34.59
C GLU A 242 6.09 26.97 -33.27
N LYS A 243 6.15 27.73 -32.17
CA LYS A 243 6.56 27.22 -30.85
C LYS A 243 5.75 25.99 -30.42
N ASP A 244 4.44 25.99 -30.66
CA ASP A 244 3.55 24.91 -30.26
C ASP A 244 3.79 23.63 -31.09
N GLU A 245 4.12 23.76 -32.38
CA GLU A 245 4.43 22.63 -33.26
C GLU A 245 5.82 22.07 -32.95
N ALA A 246 6.81 22.94 -32.74
CA ALA A 246 8.16 22.57 -32.34
C ALA A 246 8.16 21.83 -30.99
N GLU A 247 7.43 22.34 -29.99
CA GLU A 247 7.32 21.69 -28.67
C GLU A 247 6.65 20.31 -28.78
N LYS A 248 5.57 20.20 -29.59
CA LYS A 248 4.87 18.93 -29.79
C LYS A 248 5.78 17.89 -30.44
N ARG A 249 6.48 18.26 -31.52
CA ARG A 249 7.41 17.38 -32.23
C ARG A 249 8.63 17.01 -31.39
N PHE A 250 9.18 17.96 -30.65
CA PHE A 250 10.31 17.71 -29.75
C PHE A 250 9.96 16.69 -28.65
N LYS A 251 8.76 16.82 -28.08
CA LYS A 251 8.27 15.89 -27.06
C LYS A 251 8.01 14.50 -27.63
N GLU A 252 7.47 14.40 -28.84
CA GLU A 252 7.25 13.16 -29.58
C GLU A 252 8.58 12.43 -29.83
N VAL A 253 9.57 13.14 -30.36
CA VAL A 253 10.93 12.63 -30.64
C VAL A 253 11.66 12.17 -29.37
N SER A 254 11.54 12.91 -28.27
CA SER A 254 12.14 12.53 -26.98
C SER A 254 11.51 11.28 -26.39
N SER A 255 10.17 11.21 -26.42
CA SER A 255 9.42 10.03 -25.97
C SER A 255 9.78 8.78 -26.79
N ALA A 256 9.90 8.92 -28.11
CA ALA A 256 10.28 7.82 -29.00
C ALA A 256 11.70 7.28 -28.69
N TYR A 257 12.67 8.16 -28.48
CA TYR A 257 14.03 7.76 -28.11
C TYR A 257 14.08 7.01 -26.78
N ASP A 258 13.39 7.51 -25.74
CA ASP A 258 13.36 6.87 -24.42
C ASP A 258 12.68 5.50 -24.46
N ARG A 259 11.61 5.35 -25.26
CA ARG A 259 10.93 4.06 -25.49
C ARG A 259 11.88 3.05 -26.14
N ILE A 260 12.62 3.44 -27.17
CA ILE A 260 13.59 2.55 -27.84
C ILE A 260 14.75 2.22 -26.88
N LYS A 261 15.27 3.20 -26.15
CA LYS A 261 16.35 3.03 -25.16
C LYS A 261 15.95 2.00 -24.09
N THR A 262 14.75 2.13 -23.53
CA THR A 262 14.22 1.23 -22.50
C THR A 262 13.95 -0.17 -23.05
N HIS A 263 13.32 -0.27 -24.23
CA HIS A 263 13.02 -1.53 -24.88
C HIS A 263 14.28 -2.33 -25.26
N ARG A 264 15.33 -1.64 -25.69
CA ARG A 264 16.63 -2.25 -26.06
C ARG A 264 17.63 -2.35 -24.91
N ARG A 265 17.28 -1.88 -23.69
CA ARG A 265 18.13 -1.85 -22.49
C ARG A 265 19.50 -1.22 -22.73
N TRP A 266 19.54 -0.08 -23.43
CA TRP A 266 20.79 0.67 -23.57
C TRP A 266 21.07 1.46 -22.29
N ASN A 267 22.26 1.28 -21.72
CA ASN A 267 22.75 2.10 -20.60
C ASN A 267 23.01 3.54 -21.07
#